data_AF-A0A5J4N6B9-F1
#
_entry.id   AF-A0A5J4N6B9-F1
#
_cell.length_a   1.000
_cell.length_b   1.000
_cell.length_c   1.000
_cell.angle_alpha   90.00
_cell.angle_beta   90.00
_cell.angle_gamma   90.00
#
_symmetry.space_group_name_H-M   'P 1'
#
loop_
_entity.id
_entity.type
_entity.pdbx_description
1 polymer ?
#
loop_
_entity_poly.entity_id
_entity_poly.type
_entity_poly.pdbx_seq_one_letter_code
_entity_poly.pdbx_strand_id
1 'polypeptide(L)'
;MSRIFSQYRALGLCTSDVPFIIKYSAHSSTYYALVPIGETFNVYKLPRLTLVGISDPVNCNIRAFACSRHLVFAAADNVIYVYRNSRYLSHELRGHDNKINLMVVFSGCLLASLDESCLLKVWNMDSCEAVFSMQFSSESFNITAISNPLGYKNKLLLGSYQGPLQLWNVRSQKQLYWFKGFGAPVSCIAQAPAVDVCAIGLADGRVCLHNVKYDTTLLNFVHDGGAVTA
;
A
#
# COMPACT_ATOMS: atom_id res chain seq x y z
N MET A 1 32.05 -13.46 -1.98
CA MET A 1 31.25 -14.55 -2.58
C MET A 1 32.02 -15.85 -2.50
N SER A 2 31.37 -16.94 -2.08
CA SER A 2 31.95 -18.29 -2.07
C SER A 2 32.29 -18.73 -3.49
N ARG A 3 33.44 -19.38 -3.69
CA ARG A 3 33.83 -19.96 -4.98
C ARG A 3 33.08 -21.25 -5.32
N ILE A 4 32.31 -21.80 -4.36
CA ILE A 4 31.73 -23.15 -4.43
C ILE A 4 30.20 -23.10 -4.35
N PHE A 5 29.65 -22.20 -3.54
CA PHE A 5 28.22 -22.10 -3.30
C PHE A 5 27.69 -20.77 -3.83
N SER A 6 26.75 -20.85 -4.77
CA SER A 6 25.87 -19.75 -5.12
C SER A 6 24.57 -19.86 -4.34
N GLN A 7 23.97 -18.73 -3.97
CA GLN A 7 22.63 -18.73 -3.43
C GLN A 7 21.66 -19.34 -4.46
N TYR A 8 20.87 -20.30 -3.99
CA TYR A 8 19.73 -20.86 -4.71
C TYR A 8 18.46 -20.59 -3.90
N ARG A 9 17.29 -21.01 -4.39
CA ARG A 9 16.01 -20.70 -3.74
C ARG A 9 15.84 -21.45 -2.41
N ALA A 10 15.26 -20.77 -1.42
CA ALA A 10 14.67 -21.44 -0.26
C ALA A 10 13.35 -22.14 -0.68
N LEU A 11 13.14 -23.37 -0.19
CA LEU A 11 11.92 -24.14 -0.43
C LEU A 11 11.05 -24.13 0.83
N GLY A 12 9.73 -24.01 0.66
CA GLY A 12 8.76 -24.15 1.75
C GLY A 12 8.26 -22.87 2.41
N LEU A 13 8.81 -21.69 2.06
CA LEU A 13 8.23 -20.41 2.48
C LEU A 13 7.16 -19.96 1.48
N CYS A 14 5.92 -19.79 1.96
CA CYS A 14 4.79 -19.45 1.08
C CYS A 14 4.38 -17.97 1.17
N THR A 15 4.47 -17.35 2.34
CA THR A 15 4.05 -15.95 2.61
C THR A 15 4.94 -15.32 3.68
N SER A 16 5.15 -14.00 3.62
CA SER A 16 5.66 -13.19 4.73
C SER A 16 4.52 -12.43 5.43
N ASP A 17 4.86 -11.55 6.37
CA ASP A 17 3.90 -10.64 7.04
C ASP A 17 3.35 -9.55 6.10
N VAL A 18 3.94 -9.39 4.90
CA VAL A 18 3.50 -8.39 3.93
C VAL A 18 2.32 -8.93 3.13
N PRO A 19 1.23 -8.15 2.96
CA PRO A 19 0.04 -8.62 2.26
C PRO A 19 0.33 -8.97 0.81
N PHE A 20 -0.21 -10.11 0.35
CA PHE A 20 -0.16 -10.51 -1.04
C PHE A 20 -1.17 -9.71 -1.87
N ILE A 21 -0.91 -9.60 -3.17
CA ILE A 21 -1.79 -8.86 -4.09
C ILE A 21 -2.31 -9.80 -5.17
N ILE A 22 -3.62 -9.74 -5.41
CA ILE A 22 -4.26 -10.40 -6.55
C ILE A 22 -4.33 -9.42 -7.72
N LYS A 23 -3.79 -9.82 -8.86
CA LYS A 23 -3.73 -9.04 -10.09
C LYS A 23 -4.45 -9.76 -11.22
N TYR A 24 -5.37 -9.08 -11.89
CA TYR A 24 -5.94 -9.56 -13.14
C TYR A 24 -5.05 -9.17 -14.33
N SER A 25 -4.70 -10.14 -15.17
CA SER A 25 -4.03 -9.89 -16.45
C SER A 25 -5.04 -10.03 -17.59
N ALA A 26 -5.31 -8.92 -18.29
CA ALA A 26 -6.18 -8.93 -19.46
C ALA A 26 -5.58 -9.75 -20.63
N HIS A 27 -4.25 -9.79 -20.75
CA HIS A 27 -3.58 -10.50 -21.84
C HIS A 27 -3.80 -12.02 -21.79
N SER A 28 -3.71 -12.60 -20.60
CA SER A 28 -3.92 -14.04 -20.41
C SER A 28 -5.32 -14.38 -19.89
N SER A 29 -6.19 -13.38 -19.70
CA SER A 29 -7.52 -13.51 -19.08
C SER A 29 -7.52 -14.35 -17.79
N THR A 30 -6.47 -14.19 -16.98
CA THR A 30 -6.28 -14.96 -15.74
C THR A 30 -5.81 -14.07 -14.60
N TYR A 31 -6.10 -14.52 -13.38
CA TYR A 31 -5.63 -13.89 -12.16
C TYR A 31 -4.28 -14.46 -11.75
N TYR A 32 -3.43 -13.60 -11.19
CA TYR A 32 -2.16 -13.95 -10.60
C TYR A 32 -2.15 -13.49 -9.15
N ALA A 33 -1.61 -14.31 -8.26
CA ALA A 33 -1.28 -13.91 -6.90
C ALA A 33 0.21 -13.59 -6.83
N LEU A 34 0.52 -12.37 -6.40
CA LEU A 34 1.86 -11.87 -6.18
C LEU A 34 2.13 -11.90 -4.68
N VAL A 35 3.07 -12.74 -4.27
CA VAL A 35 3.30 -13.03 -2.85
C VAL A 35 4.72 -12.65 -2.46
N PRO A 36 4.92 -11.57 -1.69
CA PRO A 36 6.25 -11.20 -1.19
C PRO A 36 6.76 -12.23 -0.18
N ILE A 37 8.03 -12.60 -0.35
CA ILE A 37 8.75 -13.62 0.41
C ILE A 37 10.18 -13.12 0.61
N GLY A 38 10.40 -12.46 1.75
CA GLY A 38 11.69 -11.86 2.08
C GLY A 38 12.16 -10.89 0.99
N GLU A 39 13.27 -11.21 0.33
CA GLU A 39 13.94 -10.40 -0.70
C GLU A 39 13.37 -10.58 -2.12
N THR A 40 12.38 -11.45 -2.32
CA THR A 40 11.75 -11.70 -3.62
C THR A 40 10.24 -11.76 -3.48
N PHE A 41 9.51 -11.82 -4.59
CA PHE A 41 8.12 -12.19 -4.58
C PHE A 41 7.81 -13.26 -5.63
N ASN A 42 6.92 -14.18 -5.28
CA ASN A 42 6.49 -15.27 -6.14
C ASN A 42 5.24 -14.87 -6.93
N VAL A 43 5.17 -15.33 -8.17
CA VAL A 43 4.02 -15.12 -9.06
C VAL A 43 3.32 -16.45 -9.27
N TYR A 44 2.16 -16.62 -8.64
CA TYR A 44 1.31 -17.78 -8.80
C TYR A 44 0.17 -17.49 -9.78
N LYS A 45 -0.16 -18.45 -10.66
CA LYS A 45 -1.33 -18.37 -11.54
C LYS A 45 -2.53 -19.03 -10.86
N LEU A 46 -3.64 -18.31 -10.81
CA LEU A 46 -4.91 -18.77 -10.26
C LEU A 46 -5.77 -19.44 -11.36
N PRO A 47 -6.66 -20.39 -11.00
CA PRO A 47 -6.96 -20.84 -9.63
C PRO A 47 -6.01 -21.94 -9.10
N ARG A 48 -5.19 -22.56 -9.96
CA ARG A 48 -4.38 -23.74 -9.60
C ARG A 48 -3.16 -23.46 -8.70
N LEU A 49 -2.91 -22.19 -8.35
CA LEU A 49 -1.74 -21.73 -7.59
C LEU A 49 -0.40 -22.26 -8.16
N THR A 50 -0.31 -22.41 -9.48
CA THR A 50 0.93 -22.87 -10.12
C THR A 50 1.95 -21.74 -10.09
N LEU A 51 3.13 -22.01 -9.52
CA LEU A 51 4.25 -21.05 -9.55
C LEU A 51 4.68 -20.83 -11.00
N VAL A 52 4.48 -19.61 -11.49
CA VAL A 52 4.84 -19.25 -12.87
C VAL A 52 6.25 -18.67 -12.90
N GLY A 53 6.70 -18.04 -11.82
CA GLY A 53 8.06 -17.55 -11.67
C GLY A 53 8.26 -16.70 -10.42
N ILE A 54 9.50 -16.26 -10.25
CA ILE A 54 10.01 -15.52 -9.10
C ILE A 54 10.54 -14.19 -9.63
N SER A 55 10.41 -13.12 -8.84
CA SER A 55 10.99 -11.82 -9.18
C SER A 55 12.51 -11.80 -9.04
N ASP A 56 13.14 -10.83 -9.67
CA ASP A 56 14.54 -10.50 -9.37
C ASP A 56 14.67 -10.12 -7.88
N PRO A 57 15.74 -10.57 -7.20
CA PRO A 57 15.94 -10.31 -5.78
C PRO A 57 16.32 -8.86 -5.51
N VAL A 58 15.89 -8.36 -4.35
CA VAL A 58 16.31 -7.07 -3.78
C VAL A 58 17.28 -7.27 -2.63
N ASN A 59 17.92 -6.18 -2.19
CA ASN A 59 18.97 -6.23 -1.19
C ASN A 59 18.47 -6.54 0.23
N CYS A 60 17.18 -6.34 0.50
CA CYS A 60 16.58 -6.48 1.82
C CYS A 60 15.15 -7.03 1.71
N ASN A 61 14.58 -7.44 2.85
CA ASN A 61 13.19 -7.90 2.88
C ASN A 61 12.22 -6.80 2.42
N ILE A 62 11.30 -7.21 1.55
CA ILE A 62 10.17 -6.39 1.10
C ILE A 62 9.30 -6.08 2.33
N ARG A 63 8.97 -4.80 2.54
CA ARG A 63 8.15 -4.30 3.65
C ARG A 63 6.78 -3.83 3.21
N ALA A 64 6.71 -3.21 2.04
CA ALA A 64 5.45 -2.74 1.45
C ALA A 64 5.38 -3.17 -0.01
N PHE A 65 4.16 -3.45 -0.45
CA PHE A 65 3.91 -4.02 -1.76
C PHE A 65 2.69 -3.36 -2.38
N ALA A 66 2.79 -2.96 -3.65
CA ALA A 66 1.69 -2.34 -4.38
C ALA A 66 1.72 -2.76 -5.85
N CYS A 67 0.57 -2.79 -6.50
CA CYS A 67 0.47 -3.22 -7.89
C CYS A 67 -0.35 -2.24 -8.72
N SER A 68 0.14 -1.98 -9.94
CA SER A 68 -0.60 -1.34 -11.02
C SER A 68 -0.91 -2.36 -12.12
N ARG A 69 -1.58 -1.93 -13.19
CA ARG A 69 -1.92 -2.78 -14.34
C ARG A 69 -0.69 -3.44 -14.97
N HIS A 70 0.38 -2.69 -15.17
CA HIS A 70 1.60 -3.17 -15.86
C HIS A 70 2.83 -3.28 -14.97
N LEU A 71 2.81 -2.59 -13.81
CA LEU A 71 3.95 -2.49 -12.91
C LEU A 71 3.62 -3.10 -11.55
N VAL A 72 4.64 -3.62 -10.90
CA VAL A 72 4.60 -4.06 -9.51
C VAL A 72 5.65 -3.26 -8.75
N PHE A 73 5.32 -2.83 -7.55
CA PHE A 73 6.18 -2.02 -6.70
C PHE A 73 6.45 -2.76 -5.41
N ALA A 74 7.72 -2.92 -5.07
CA ALA A 74 8.16 -3.49 -3.81
C ALA A 74 9.07 -2.49 -3.11
N ALA A 75 8.72 -2.06 -1.91
CA ALA A 75 9.64 -1.31 -1.07
C ALA A 75 10.50 -2.27 -0.27
N ALA A 76 11.80 -2.10 -0.35
CA ALA A 76 12.76 -2.72 0.54
C ALA A 76 13.69 -1.62 1.07
N ASP A 77 13.77 -1.55 2.40
CA ASP A 77 14.41 -0.45 3.12
C ASP A 77 13.82 0.92 2.72
N ASN A 78 14.64 1.86 2.25
CA ASN A 78 14.23 3.20 1.82
C ASN A 78 14.06 3.35 0.29
N VAL A 79 14.17 2.25 -0.46
CA VAL A 79 14.09 2.24 -1.93
C VAL A 79 12.83 1.53 -2.39
N ILE A 80 12.18 2.07 -3.42
CA ILE A 80 11.07 1.42 -4.11
C ILE A 80 11.57 0.80 -5.41
N TYR A 81 11.45 -0.51 -5.53
CA TYR A 81 11.80 -1.28 -6.71
C TYR A 81 10.58 -1.44 -7.62
N VAL A 82 10.74 -1.08 -8.89
CA VAL A 82 9.70 -1.14 -9.91
C VAL A 82 9.95 -2.33 -10.83
N TYR A 83 8.99 -3.23 -10.90
CA TYR A 83 9.06 -4.44 -11.70
C TYR A 83 8.14 -4.40 -12.92
N ARG A 84 8.67 -4.80 -14.07
CA ARG A 84 7.92 -5.03 -15.31
C ARG A 84 7.62 -6.51 -15.49
N ASN A 85 6.49 -6.81 -16.15
CA ASN A 85 5.99 -8.18 -16.35
C ASN A 85 5.86 -8.98 -15.04
N SER A 86 5.71 -8.28 -13.92
CA SER A 86 5.61 -8.84 -12.56
C SER A 86 6.83 -9.68 -12.14
N ARG A 87 8.01 -9.48 -12.73
CA ARG A 87 9.23 -10.24 -12.36
C ARG A 87 10.53 -9.49 -12.55
N TYR A 88 10.65 -8.74 -13.64
CA TYR A 88 11.91 -8.15 -14.04
C TYR A 88 12.06 -6.77 -13.42
N LEU A 89 13.14 -6.56 -12.68
CA LEU A 89 13.45 -5.26 -12.13
C LEU A 89 13.72 -4.28 -13.28
N SER A 90 13.07 -3.12 -13.23
CA SER A 90 13.14 -2.11 -14.28
C SER A 90 13.78 -0.81 -13.79
N HIS A 91 13.25 -0.25 -12.71
CA HIS A 91 13.68 1.04 -12.18
C HIS A 91 13.67 1.02 -10.65
N GLU A 92 14.46 1.91 -10.06
CA GLU A 92 14.47 2.17 -8.62
C GLU A 92 14.01 3.61 -8.40
N LEU A 93 13.07 3.83 -7.48
CA LEU A 93 12.71 5.16 -7.01
C LEU A 93 13.41 5.38 -5.68
N ARG A 94 14.35 6.34 -5.68
CA ARG A 94 15.13 6.73 -4.51
C ARG A 94 14.74 8.13 -4.08
N GLY A 95 14.68 8.33 -2.77
CA GLY A 95 14.43 9.66 -2.20
C GLY A 95 13.85 9.63 -0.79
N HIS A 96 13.43 8.49 -0.27
CA HIS A 96 13.20 8.36 1.17
C HIS A 96 14.53 8.14 1.89
N ASP A 97 14.66 8.76 3.06
CA ASP A 97 15.84 8.57 3.92
C ASP A 97 15.60 7.43 4.92
N ASN A 98 14.33 7.16 5.24
CA ASN A 98 13.92 6.13 6.18
C ASN A 98 13.19 4.97 5.48
N LYS A 99 12.99 3.89 6.23
CA LYS A 99 12.30 2.68 5.76
C LYS A 99 10.87 2.95 5.36
N ILE A 100 10.47 2.43 4.22
CA ILE A 100 9.11 2.56 3.70
C ILE A 100 8.25 1.45 4.28
N ASN A 101 7.11 1.83 4.87
CA ASN A 101 6.20 0.90 5.54
C ASN A 101 4.86 0.75 4.82
N LEU A 102 4.38 1.78 4.11
CA LEU A 102 3.11 1.73 3.40
C LEU A 102 3.24 2.24 1.97
N MET A 103 2.52 1.58 1.07
CA MET A 103 2.48 1.93 -0.33
C MET A 103 1.10 1.70 -0.93
N VAL A 104 0.62 2.64 -1.74
CA VAL A 104 -0.68 2.53 -2.42
C VAL A 104 -0.58 3.12 -3.82
N VAL A 105 -0.99 2.36 -4.83
CA VAL A 105 -1.21 2.89 -6.19
C VAL A 105 -2.60 3.48 -6.27
N PHE A 106 -2.72 4.69 -6.83
CA PHE A 106 -3.99 5.39 -6.94
C PHE A 106 -4.05 6.24 -8.20
N SER A 107 -5.27 6.65 -8.59
CA SER A 107 -5.52 7.48 -9.78
C SER A 107 -4.90 6.96 -11.09
N GLY A 108 -4.59 5.65 -11.17
CA GLY A 108 -4.06 4.97 -12.35
C GLY A 108 -2.57 5.17 -12.63
N CYS A 109 -2.01 6.35 -12.34
CA CYS A 109 -0.61 6.71 -12.66
C CYS A 109 0.21 7.22 -11.45
N LEU A 110 -0.37 7.24 -10.25
CA LEU A 110 0.32 7.74 -9.04
C LEU A 110 0.58 6.63 -8.03
N LEU A 111 1.71 6.72 -7.34
CA LEU A 111 2.09 5.84 -6.25
C LEU A 111 2.35 6.67 -5.00
N ALA A 112 1.59 6.45 -3.93
CA ALA A 112 1.86 6.99 -2.62
C ALA A 112 2.78 6.04 -1.84
N SER A 113 3.75 6.60 -1.14
CA SER A 113 4.70 5.89 -0.29
C SER A 113 4.90 6.65 1.00
N LEU A 114 4.95 5.92 2.11
CA LEU A 114 5.11 6.48 3.45
C LEU A 114 6.26 5.78 4.17
N ASP A 115 7.14 6.58 4.77
CA ASP A 115 8.25 6.08 5.57
C ASP A 115 7.98 6.07 7.09
N GLU A 116 8.90 5.46 7.85
CA GLU A 116 8.89 5.41 9.31
C GLU A 116 8.91 6.79 9.98
N SER A 117 9.42 7.82 9.30
CA SER A 117 9.43 9.19 9.79
C SER A 117 8.16 9.98 9.46
N CYS A 118 7.10 9.33 8.95
CA CYS A 118 5.87 9.99 8.51
C CYS A 118 6.06 10.95 7.32
N LEU A 119 7.06 10.73 6.47
CA LEU A 119 7.21 11.42 5.21
C LEU A 119 6.36 10.74 4.14
N LEU A 120 5.33 11.45 3.66
CA LEU A 120 4.50 10.99 2.55
C LEU A 120 5.07 11.53 1.24
N LYS A 121 5.51 10.64 0.35
CA LYS A 121 5.87 10.98 -1.03
C LYS A 121 4.90 10.36 -2.01
N VAL A 122 4.52 11.14 -3.04
CA VAL A 122 3.80 10.63 -4.20
C VAL A 122 4.68 10.72 -5.43
N TRP A 123 4.75 9.61 -6.14
CA TRP A 123 5.51 9.42 -7.36
C TRP A 123 4.58 9.35 -8.56
N ASN A 124 5.00 9.96 -9.66
CA ASN A 124 4.40 9.73 -10.96
C ASN A 124 5.05 8.49 -11.57
N MET A 125 4.26 7.48 -11.91
CA MET A 125 4.74 6.21 -12.47
C MET A 125 5.28 6.35 -13.89
N ASP A 126 4.83 7.37 -14.65
CA ASP A 126 5.25 7.59 -16.03
C ASP A 126 6.60 8.31 -16.10
N SER A 127 6.81 9.34 -15.26
CA SER A 127 8.09 10.07 -15.20
C SER A 127 9.09 9.49 -14.21
N CYS A 128 8.66 8.60 -13.30
CA CYS A 128 9.46 8.09 -12.18
C CYS A 128 9.97 9.18 -11.22
N GLU A 129 9.28 10.34 -11.17
CA GLU A 129 9.66 11.47 -10.32
C GLU A 129 8.67 11.67 -9.16
N ALA A 130 9.17 12.20 -8.05
CA ALA A 130 8.33 12.61 -6.93
C ALA A 130 7.62 13.92 -7.28
N VAL A 131 6.28 13.89 -7.31
CA VAL A 131 5.43 15.05 -7.62
C VAL A 131 4.89 15.76 -6.37
N PHE A 132 4.94 15.08 -5.22
CA PHE A 132 4.49 15.62 -3.94
C PHE A 132 5.30 14.98 -2.81
N SER A 133 5.67 15.81 -1.83
CA SER A 133 6.37 15.38 -0.62
C SER A 133 5.83 16.20 0.54
N MET A 134 5.40 15.56 1.60
CA MET A 134 4.88 16.22 2.80
C MET A 134 5.35 15.49 4.05
N GLN A 135 5.98 16.24 4.95
CA GLN A 135 6.40 15.76 6.25
C GLN A 135 5.25 15.94 7.25
N PHE A 136 4.76 14.84 7.82
CA PHE A 136 3.81 14.88 8.92
C PHE A 136 4.54 14.78 10.25
N SER A 137 3.99 15.40 11.30
CA SER A 137 4.49 15.22 12.66
C SER A 137 3.90 13.93 13.21
N SER A 138 4.75 13.00 13.63
CA SER A 138 4.33 11.74 14.24
C SER A 138 3.57 11.95 15.57
N GLU A 139 3.79 13.08 16.25
CA GLU A 139 3.07 13.42 17.47
C GLU A 139 1.62 13.82 17.21
N SER A 140 1.37 14.61 16.16
CA SER A 140 0.04 15.15 15.87
C SER A 140 -0.76 14.27 14.89
N PHE A 141 -0.09 13.69 13.89
CA PHE A 141 -0.73 12.90 12.84
C PHE A 141 0.24 11.85 12.27
N ASN A 142 0.39 10.75 13.01
CA ASN A 142 1.14 9.59 12.54
C ASN A 142 0.28 8.77 11.59
N ILE A 143 0.65 8.71 10.32
CA ILE A 143 -0.14 8.04 9.28
C ILE A 143 0.00 6.52 9.43
N THR A 144 -1.13 5.85 9.66
CA THR A 144 -1.21 4.39 9.81
C THR A 144 -1.94 3.72 8.66
N ALA A 145 -2.76 4.46 7.92
CA ALA A 145 -3.52 3.93 6.80
C ALA A 145 -3.62 4.95 5.67
N ILE A 146 -3.55 4.46 4.43
CA ILE A 146 -3.67 5.27 3.21
C ILE A 146 -4.69 4.60 2.30
N SER A 147 -5.63 5.38 1.77
CA SER A 147 -6.60 4.88 0.80
C SER A 147 -6.94 5.95 -0.24
N ASN A 148 -7.41 5.51 -1.41
CA ASN A 148 -7.96 6.38 -2.46
C ASN A 148 -9.46 6.07 -2.64
N PRO A 149 -10.36 6.93 -2.14
CA PRO A 149 -11.80 6.72 -2.26
C PRO A 149 -12.28 6.65 -3.72
N LEU A 150 -13.41 5.97 -3.96
CA LEU A 150 -13.90 5.74 -5.33
C LEU A 150 -14.32 7.04 -6.00
N GLY A 151 -13.75 7.34 -7.16
CA GLY A 151 -14.03 8.57 -7.91
C GLY A 151 -13.20 9.78 -7.47
N TYR A 152 -12.37 9.65 -6.43
CA TYR A 152 -11.57 10.75 -5.88
C TYR A 152 -10.21 10.84 -6.57
N LYS A 153 -10.21 11.34 -7.82
CA LYS A 153 -8.98 11.52 -8.61
C LYS A 153 -8.00 12.45 -7.88
N ASN A 154 -6.74 12.02 -7.80
CA ASN A 154 -5.62 12.73 -7.17
C ASN A 154 -5.82 13.04 -5.69
N LYS A 155 -6.74 12.36 -5.00
CA LYS A 155 -6.95 12.58 -3.57
C LYS A 155 -6.58 11.35 -2.75
N LEU A 156 -6.00 11.57 -1.58
CA LEU A 156 -5.66 10.52 -0.63
C LEU A 156 -6.40 10.76 0.67
N LEU A 157 -7.03 9.70 1.17
CA LEU A 157 -7.56 9.65 2.52
C LEU A 157 -6.48 9.03 3.41
N LEU A 158 -6.01 9.80 4.38
CA LEU A 158 -4.99 9.40 5.33
C LEU A 158 -5.67 9.17 6.69
N GLY A 159 -5.41 8.01 7.29
CA GLY A 159 -5.79 7.71 8.66
C GLY A 159 -4.61 7.79 9.60
N SER A 160 -4.88 8.24 10.82
CA SER A 160 -3.85 8.42 11.84
C SER A 160 -4.00 7.53 13.06
N TYR A 161 -2.88 7.26 13.71
CA TYR A 161 -2.84 6.63 15.02
C TYR A 161 -3.59 7.45 16.09
N GLN A 162 -3.63 8.77 15.95
CA GLN A 162 -4.36 9.65 16.86
C GLN A 162 -5.88 9.53 16.71
N GLY A 163 -6.36 8.95 15.59
CA GLY A 163 -7.78 8.73 15.30
C GLY A 163 -8.41 9.65 14.23
N PRO A 164 -7.97 10.92 14.06
CA PRO A 164 -8.40 11.76 12.94
C PRO A 164 -8.08 11.16 11.57
N LEU A 165 -8.84 11.58 10.56
CA LEU A 165 -8.52 11.38 9.16
C LEU A 165 -8.24 12.72 8.49
N GLN A 166 -7.46 12.70 7.41
CA GLN A 166 -7.27 13.86 6.54
C GLN A 166 -7.49 13.48 5.09
N LEU A 167 -8.22 14.32 4.35
CA LEU A 167 -8.35 14.20 2.91
C LEU A 167 -7.44 15.21 2.23
N TRP A 168 -6.51 14.73 1.42
CA TRP A 168 -5.53 15.54 0.70
C TRP A 168 -5.77 15.50 -0.79
N ASN A 169 -5.55 16.62 -1.47
CA ASN A 169 -5.41 16.66 -2.92
C ASN A 169 -3.93 16.80 -3.26
N VAL A 170 -3.39 15.77 -3.90
CA VAL A 170 -1.96 15.66 -4.22
C VAL A 170 -1.58 16.63 -5.35
N ARG A 171 -2.50 16.88 -6.30
CA ARG A 171 -2.22 17.78 -7.42
C ARG A 171 -2.18 19.24 -6.98
N SER A 172 -3.10 19.65 -6.11
CA SER A 172 -3.11 21.01 -5.57
C SER A 172 -2.24 21.17 -4.33
N GLN A 173 -1.69 20.08 -3.79
CA GLN A 173 -0.89 20.03 -2.57
C GLN A 173 -1.59 20.65 -1.37
N LYS A 174 -2.91 20.43 -1.25
CA LYS A 174 -3.73 21.03 -0.19
C LYS A 174 -4.48 19.96 0.58
N GLN A 175 -4.53 20.12 1.89
CA GLN A 175 -5.51 19.46 2.73
C GLN A 175 -6.91 20.01 2.38
N LEU A 176 -7.80 19.14 1.94
CA LEU A 176 -9.17 19.48 1.59
C LEU A 176 -10.09 19.44 2.82
N TYR A 177 -9.88 18.47 3.71
CA TYR A 177 -10.75 18.25 4.85
C TYR A 177 -10.02 17.58 6.02
N TRP A 178 -10.44 17.92 7.23
CA TRP A 178 -10.00 17.32 8.48
C TRP A 178 -11.20 16.65 9.17
N PHE A 179 -11.13 15.33 9.33
CA PHE A 179 -12.15 14.58 10.05
C PHE A 179 -11.75 14.52 11.52
N LYS A 180 -12.67 14.86 12.43
CA LYS A 180 -12.40 14.78 13.88
C LYS A 180 -12.01 13.38 14.36
N GLY A 181 -12.33 12.35 13.57
CA GLY A 181 -11.98 10.96 13.84
C GLY A 181 -13.02 10.23 14.68
N PHE A 182 -12.65 9.03 15.12
CA PHE A 182 -13.58 8.08 15.76
C PHE A 182 -13.26 7.80 17.24
N GLY A 183 -12.36 8.59 17.83
CA GLY A 183 -11.93 8.46 19.23
C GLY A 183 -11.05 7.23 19.51
N ALA A 184 -10.53 6.57 18.47
CA ALA A 184 -9.61 5.46 18.58
C ALA A 184 -8.60 5.46 17.41
N PRO A 185 -7.43 4.84 17.56
CA PRO A 185 -6.43 4.77 16.49
C PRO A 185 -6.98 4.09 15.24
N VAL A 186 -6.74 4.70 14.07
CA VAL A 186 -7.07 4.08 12.79
C VAL A 186 -6.01 3.05 12.47
N SER A 187 -6.40 1.82 12.21
CA SER A 187 -5.48 0.73 11.87
C SER A 187 -5.46 0.44 10.38
N CYS A 188 -6.61 0.53 9.72
CA CYS A 188 -6.71 0.33 8.27
C CYS A 188 -7.91 1.08 7.67
N ILE A 189 -7.84 1.31 6.35
CA ILE A 189 -8.92 1.93 5.59
C ILE A 189 -9.14 1.11 4.32
N ALA A 190 -10.37 0.65 4.11
CA ALA A 190 -10.77 -0.07 2.92
C ALA A 190 -11.84 0.71 2.15
N GLN A 191 -11.69 0.76 0.83
CA GLN A 191 -12.64 1.41 -0.05
C GLN A 191 -13.90 0.55 -0.18
N ALA A 192 -15.08 1.15 -0.02
CA ALA A 192 -16.33 0.46 -0.31
C ALA A 192 -16.64 0.54 -1.83
N PRO A 193 -17.39 -0.43 -2.39
CA PRO A 193 -17.87 -0.33 -3.76
C PRO A 193 -18.88 0.82 -3.97
N ALA A 194 -19.47 1.33 -2.88
CA ALA A 194 -20.34 2.49 -2.89
C ALA A 194 -19.53 3.79 -3.02
N VAL A 195 -20.06 4.74 -3.79
CA VAL A 195 -19.45 6.06 -3.98
C VAL A 195 -19.39 6.81 -2.65
N ASP A 196 -18.30 7.55 -2.42
CA ASP A 196 -18.06 8.35 -1.21
C ASP A 196 -17.92 7.54 0.10
N VAL A 197 -18.04 6.21 0.08
CA VAL A 197 -18.02 5.39 1.30
C VAL A 197 -16.68 4.68 1.47
N CYS A 198 -16.14 4.72 2.69
CA CYS A 198 -14.96 3.95 3.11
C CYS A 198 -15.26 3.24 4.43
N ALA A 199 -14.71 2.04 4.59
CA ALA A 199 -14.67 1.33 5.86
C ALA A 199 -13.38 1.71 6.59
N ILE A 200 -13.50 2.05 7.86
CA ILE A 200 -12.40 2.49 8.71
C ILE A 200 -12.29 1.50 9.85
N GLY A 201 -11.21 0.73 9.86
CA GLY A 201 -10.86 -0.18 10.94
C GLY A 201 -10.13 0.57 12.04
N LEU A 202 -10.56 0.32 13.27
CA LEU A 202 -10.00 0.94 14.47
C LEU A 202 -9.30 -0.12 15.33
N ALA A 203 -8.32 0.33 16.11
CA ALA A 203 -7.55 -0.55 17.00
C ALA A 203 -8.37 -1.13 18.15
N ASP A 204 -9.56 -0.60 18.42
CA ASP A 204 -10.49 -1.07 19.46
C ASP A 204 -11.51 -2.11 18.97
N GLY A 205 -11.33 -2.64 17.76
CA GLY A 205 -12.21 -3.66 17.16
C GLY A 205 -13.46 -3.10 16.49
N ARG A 206 -13.59 -1.77 16.42
CA ARG A 206 -14.69 -1.13 15.68
C ARG A 206 -14.37 -0.98 14.19
N VAL A 207 -15.37 -1.21 13.36
CA VAL A 207 -15.35 -0.95 11.92
C VAL A 207 -16.46 0.06 11.60
N CYS A 208 -16.05 1.27 11.24
CA CYS A 208 -16.97 2.35 10.88
C CYS A 208 -17.11 2.44 9.35
N LEU A 209 -18.31 2.22 8.83
CA LEU A 209 -18.64 2.61 7.45
C LEU A 209 -18.99 4.09 7.45
N HIS A 210 -18.18 4.88 6.75
CA HIS A 210 -18.25 6.33 6.81
C HIS A 210 -18.35 6.93 5.41
N ASN A 211 -19.26 7.89 5.26
CA ASN A 211 -19.41 8.69 4.06
C ASN A 211 -18.47 9.90 4.12
N VAL A 212 -17.41 9.85 3.31
CA VAL A 212 -16.32 10.84 3.26
C VAL A 212 -16.82 12.21 2.80
N LYS A 213 -17.87 12.28 1.98
CA LYS A 213 -18.39 13.54 1.43
C LYS A 213 -19.21 14.33 2.45
N TYR A 214 -20.00 13.63 3.25
CA TYR A 214 -20.91 14.24 4.22
C TYR A 214 -20.35 14.22 5.65
N ASP A 215 -19.20 13.59 5.88
CA ASP A 215 -18.62 13.35 7.21
C ASP A 215 -19.65 12.67 8.15
N THR A 216 -20.31 11.61 7.64
CA THR A 216 -21.33 10.88 8.39
C THR A 216 -21.01 9.40 8.48
N THR A 217 -21.03 8.86 9.69
CA THR A 217 -20.93 7.42 9.92
C THR A 217 -22.28 6.78 9.61
N LEU A 218 -22.30 5.92 8.61
CA LEU A 218 -23.50 5.22 8.16
C LEU A 218 -23.81 4.02 9.06
N LEU A 219 -22.77 3.23 9.36
CA LEU A 219 -22.87 2.03 10.17
C LEU A 219 -21.62 1.87 11.02
N ASN A 220 -21.79 1.24 12.18
CA ASN A 220 -20.70 0.88 13.07
C ASN A 220 -20.84 -0.59 13.44
N PHE A 221 -19.77 -1.35 13.25
CA PHE A 221 -19.67 -2.75 13.65
C PHE A 221 -18.60 -2.87 14.74
N VAL A 222 -18.77 -3.82 15.64
CA VAL A 222 -17.80 -4.10 16.71
C VAL A 222 -17.53 -5.60 16.72
N HIS A 223 -16.26 -5.98 16.80
CA HIS A 223 -15.87 -7.36 17.02
C HIS A 223 -14.93 -7.47 18.23
N ASP A 224 -15.04 -8.56 18.98
CA ASP A 224 -14.26 -8.79 20.22
C ASP A 224 -12.83 -9.29 19.96
N GLY A 225 -12.41 -9.32 18.69
CA GLY A 225 -11.16 -9.94 18.23
C GLY A 225 -9.91 -9.05 18.32
N GLY A 226 -10.00 -7.88 18.96
CA GLY A 226 -8.90 -6.92 19.06
C GLY A 226 -8.82 -5.96 17.87
N ALA A 227 -7.62 -5.46 17.55
CA ALA A 227 -7.41 -4.45 16.52
C ALA A 227 -7.77 -4.97 15.11
N VAL A 228 -8.53 -4.17 14.35
CA VAL A 228 -8.89 -4.51 12.97
C VAL A 228 -7.64 -4.40 12.09
N THR A 229 -7.34 -5.44 11.31
CA THR A 229 -6.29 -5.42 10.28
C THR A 229 -6.90 -5.60 8.89
N ALA A 230 -6.32 -4.96 7.86
CA ALA A 230 -6.77 -5.10 6.47
C ALA A 230 -6.13 -6.30 5.76
#